data_AF-A0A140K817-F1
#
_entry.id   AF-A0A140K817-F1
#
_cell.length_a   1.000
_cell.length_b   1.000
_cell.length_c   1.000
_cell.angle_alpha   90.00
_cell.angle_beta   90.00
_cell.angle_gamma   90.00
#
_symmetry.space_group_name_H-M   'P 1'
#
loop_
_entity.id
_entity.type
_entity.pdbx_description
1 polymer ?
#
loop_
_entity_poly.entity_id
_entity_poly.type
_entity_poly.pdbx_seq_one_letter_code
_entity_poly.pdbx_strand_id
1 'polypeptide(L)' 'MEVEDFSAQELSPEDIKQLEKFRRMIEASVSDGRISLAEQERLKKIIFANKKIIPAAIHLYSTLVLDKINRGELEYEWE' A
#
# COMPACT_ATOMS: atom_id res chain seq x y z
N MET A 1 -5.90 -2.99 -32.45
CA MET A 1 -5.12 -3.71 -31.43
C MET A 1 -5.68 -3.23 -30.11
N GLU A 2 -6.74 -3.90 -29.66
CA GLU A 2 -7.35 -3.60 -28.37
C GLU A 2 -6.38 -4.12 -27.33
N VAL A 3 -5.74 -3.20 -26.62
CA VAL A 3 -4.96 -3.55 -25.43
C VAL A 3 -5.97 -4.04 -24.42
N GLU A 4 -6.11 -5.36 -24.34
CA GLU A 4 -6.90 -6.02 -23.32
C GLU A 4 -6.44 -5.47 -21.97
N ASP A 5 -7.32 -4.74 -21.32
CA ASP A 5 -7.12 -4.11 -20.02
C ASP A 5 -6.90 -5.22 -18.99
N PHE A 6 -5.65 -5.67 -18.85
CA PHE A 6 -5.23 -6.62 -17.84
C PHE A 6 -5.33 -6.05 -16.41
N SER A 7 -5.88 -4.84 -16.23
CA SER A 7 -5.83 -4.09 -14.97
C SER A 7 -7.18 -3.95 -14.25
N ALA A 8 -8.23 -4.60 -14.75
CA ALA A 8 -9.51 -4.68 -14.06
C ALA A 8 -9.88 -6.14 -13.74
N GLN A 9 -9.06 -6.83 -12.94
CA GLN A 9 -9.70 -7.83 -12.07
C GLN A 9 -10.65 -7.05 -11.19
N GLU A 10 -11.97 -7.18 -11.43
CA GLU A 10 -12.99 -6.64 -10.55
C GLU A 10 -12.67 -7.11 -9.14
N LEU A 11 -12.15 -6.19 -8.32
CA LEU A 11 -11.89 -6.45 -6.93
C LEU A 11 -13.23 -6.77 -6.28
N SER A 12 -13.32 -7.93 -5.63
CA SER A 12 -14.53 -8.27 -4.89
C SER A 12 -14.77 -7.22 -3.80
N PRO A 13 -16.02 -7.07 -3.31
CA PRO A 13 -16.29 -6.18 -2.17
C PRO A 13 -15.42 -6.49 -0.93
N GLU A 14 -14.99 -7.73 -0.76
CA GLU A 14 -14.01 -8.12 0.27
C GLU A 14 -12.60 -7.58 -0.02
N ASP A 15 -12.15 -7.64 -1.28
CA ASP A 15 -10.86 -7.09 -1.71
C ASP A 15 -10.83 -5.56 -1.54
N ILE A 16 -11.93 -4.88 -1.87
CA ILE A 16 -12.08 -3.43 -1.65
C ILE A 16 -11.97 -3.10 -0.16
N LYS A 17 -12.64 -3.86 0.72
CA LYS A 17 -12.52 -3.69 2.18
C LYS A 17 -11.10 -3.92 2.67
N GLN A 18 -10.39 -4.91 2.13
CA GLN A 18 -8.98 -5.14 2.47
C GLN A 18 -8.10 -3.97 2.02
N LEU A 19 -8.34 -3.43 0.82
CA LEU A 19 -7.60 -2.29 0.29
C LEU A 19 -7.85 -1.00 1.10
N GLU A 20 -9.09 -0.73 1.50
CA GLU A 20 -9.41 0.38 2.41
C GLU A 20 -8.75 0.22 3.78
N LYS A 21 -8.76 -1.00 4.33
CA LYS A 21 -8.07 -1.29 5.59
C LYS A 21 -6.56 -1.06 5.45
N PHE A 22 -5.99 -1.52 4.34
CA PHE A 22 -4.58 -1.33 4.02
C PHE A 22 -4.22 0.16 3.92
N ARG A 23 -5.05 0.95 3.24
CA ARG A 23 -4.91 2.41 3.17
C ARG A 23 -4.88 3.04 4.56
N ARG A 24 -5.87 2.75 5.41
CA ARG A 24 -5.95 3.31 6.77
C ARG A 24 -4.74 2.92 7.63
N MET A 25 -4.22 1.70 7.45
CA MET A 25 -3.01 1.28 8.15
C MET A 25 -1.79 2.08 7.71
N ILE A 26 -1.63 2.32 6.40
CA ILE A 26 -0.55 3.19 5.91
C ILE A 26 -0.70 4.59 6.49
N GLU A 27 -1.89 5.19 6.40
CA GLU A 27 -2.17 6.53 6.92
C GLU A 27 -1.88 6.64 8.42
N ALA A 28 -2.18 5.60 9.19
CA ALA A 28 -1.88 5.54 10.62
C ALA A 28 -0.36 5.41 10.88
N SER A 29 0.34 4.53 10.15
CA SER A 29 1.78 4.33 10.30
C SER A 29 2.56 5.61 9.95
N VAL A 30 2.17 6.30 8.88
CA VAL A 30 2.83 7.54 8.46
C VAL A 30 2.39 8.79 9.22
N SER A 31 1.47 8.67 10.19
CA SER A 31 0.91 9.83 10.91
C SER A 31 1.94 10.54 11.78
N ASP A 32 2.98 9.84 12.21
CA ASP A 32 4.11 10.41 12.98
C ASP A 32 5.20 11.02 12.06
N GLY A 33 5.02 10.93 10.73
CA GLY A 33 6.04 11.34 9.76
C GLY A 33 7.17 10.31 9.60
N ARG A 34 7.02 9.13 10.21
CA ARG A 34 8.01 8.04 10.16
C ARG A 34 7.36 6.74 9.74
N ILE A 35 8.16 5.81 9.22
CA ILE A 35 7.74 4.43 8.99
C ILE A 35 8.83 3.47 9.44
N SER A 36 8.52 2.61 10.40
CA SER A 36 9.49 1.63 10.92
C SER A 36 9.54 0.37 10.04
N LEU A 37 10.64 -0.37 10.15
CA LEU A 37 10.80 -1.66 9.45
C LEU A 37 9.69 -2.66 9.81
N ALA A 38 9.30 -2.71 11.09
CA ALA A 38 8.22 -3.59 11.54
C ALA A 38 6.86 -3.26 10.88
N GLU A 39 6.59 -1.97 10.63
CA GLU A 39 5.37 -1.52 9.96
C GLU A 39 5.41 -1.85 8.48
N GLN A 40 6.54 -1.60 7.81
CA GLN A 40 6.75 -2.04 6.44
C GLN A 40 6.53 -3.54 6.26
N GLU A 41 7.06 -4.37 7.15
CA GLU A 41 6.88 -5.81 7.10
C GLU A 41 5.43 -6.23 7.30
N ARG A 42 4.71 -5.58 8.22
CA ARG A 42 3.27 -5.82 8.42
C ARG A 42 2.48 -5.46 7.16
N LEU A 43 2.78 -4.32 6.55
CA LEU A 43 2.13 -3.87 5.31
C LEU A 43 2.40 -4.87 4.18
N LYS A 44 3.65 -5.27 3.97
CA LYS A 44 4.01 -6.29 2.96
C LYS A 44 3.26 -7.61 3.18
N LYS A 45 3.16 -8.10 4.42
CA LYS A 45 2.42 -9.34 4.72
C LYS A 45 0.95 -9.26 4.30
N ILE A 46 0.29 -8.11 4.49
CA ILE A 46 -1.10 -7.91 4.08
C ILE A 46 -1.23 -7.93 2.56
N ILE A 47 -0.30 -7.27 1.85
CA ILE A 47 -0.24 -7.29 0.39
C ILE A 47 -0.10 -8.72 -0.14
N PHE A 48 0.84 -9.49 0.40
CA PHE A 48 1.12 -10.85 -0.05
C PHE A 48 0.05 -11.87 0.36
N ALA A 49 -0.73 -11.58 1.43
CA ALA A 49 -1.85 -12.42 1.83
C ALA A 49 -3.00 -12.42 0.80
N ASN A 50 -3.15 -11.34 0.03
CA ASN A 50 -4.17 -11.24 -0.99
C ASN A 50 -3.57 -10.84 -2.34
N LYS A 51 -3.33 -11.86 -3.18
CA LYS A 51 -2.68 -11.70 -4.49
C LYS A 51 -3.44 -10.81 -5.47
N LYS A 52 -4.75 -10.64 -5.28
CA LYS A 52 -5.60 -9.82 -6.16
C LYS A 52 -5.45 -8.33 -5.92
N ILE A 53 -5.23 -7.93 -4.66
CA ILE A 53 -5.04 -6.51 -4.32
C ILE A 53 -3.61 -6.03 -4.54
N ILE A 54 -2.64 -6.92 -4.79
CA ILE A 54 -1.22 -6.57 -4.99
C ILE A 54 -1.02 -5.37 -5.90
N PRO A 55 -1.55 -5.33 -7.14
CA PRO A 55 -1.32 -4.18 -8.03
C PRO A 55 -1.83 -2.86 -7.43
N ALA A 56 -3.05 -2.86 -6.88
CA ALA A 56 -3.64 -1.68 -6.26
C ALA A 56 -2.90 -1.27 -4.98
N ALA A 57 -2.49 -2.23 -4.16
CA ALA A 57 -1.81 -2.00 -2.89
C ALA A 57 -0.36 -1.51 -3.08
N ILE A 58 0.34 -2.02 -4.10
CA ILE A 58 1.67 -1.50 -4.49
C ILE A 58 1.55 -0.05 -4.94
N HIS A 59 0.57 0.27 -5.80
CA HIS A 59 0.34 1.64 -6.23
C HIS A 59 0.05 2.55 -5.02
N LEU A 60 -0.83 2.11 -4.11
CA LEU A 60 -1.18 2.86 -2.91
C LEU A 60 0.04 3.10 -1.99
N TYR A 61 0.86 2.06 -1.79
CA TYR A 61 2.09 2.13 -1.01
C TYR A 61 3.10 3.10 -1.65
N SER A 62 3.27 3.03 -2.97
CA SER A 62 4.15 3.95 -3.69
C SER A 62 3.72 5.41 -3.51
N THR A 63 2.42 5.69 -3.63
CA THR A 63 1.89 7.06 -3.54
C THR A 63 1.88 7.60 -2.10
N LEU A 64 1.57 6.77 -1.11
CA LEU A 64 1.43 7.24 0.28
C LEU A 64 2.72 7.16 1.09
N VAL A 65 3.66 6.30 0.69
CA VAL A 65 4.92 6.10 1.41
C VAL A 65 6.09 6.60 0.55
N LEU A 66 6.35 5.99 -0.61
CA LEU A 66 7.55 6.31 -1.39
C LEU A 66 7.58 7.76 -1.90
N ASP A 67 6.46 8.28 -2.38
CA ASP A 67 6.35 9.69 -2.82
C ASP A 67 6.60 10.65 -1.65
N LYS A 68 6.02 10.38 -0.47
CA LYS A 68 6.22 11.19 0.73
C LYS A 68 7.67 11.14 1.23
N ILE A 69 8.32 9.98 1.17
CA ILE A 69 9.75 9.84 1.48
C ILE A 69 10.59 10.65 0.50
N ASN A 70 10.27 10.58 -0.80
CA ASN A 70 10.99 11.33 -1.83
C ASN A 70 10.87 12.85 -1.63
N ARG A 71 9.71 13.31 -1.15
CA ARG A 71 9.46 14.71 -0.80
C ARG A 71 10.08 15.15 0.53
N GLY A 72 10.59 14.20 1.33
CA GLY A 72 11.09 14.48 2.68
C GLY A 72 9.97 14.74 3.71
N GLU A 73 8.73 14.38 3.38
CA GLU A 73 7.58 14.44 4.31
C GLU A 73 7.48 13.21 5.22
N LEU A 74 8.22 12.14 4.86
CA LEU A 74 8.28 10.90 5.62
C LEU A 74 9.74 10.43 5.72
N GLU A 75 10.12 9.89 6.88
CA GLU A 75 11.44 9.31 7.09
C GLU A 75 11.36 7.82 7.43
N TYR A 76 12.39 7.06 7.04
CA TYR A 76 12.54 5.68 7.49
C TYR A 76 13.04 5.68 8.94
N GLU A 77 12.33 4.97 9.80
CA GLU A 77 12.79 4.72 11.16
C GLU A 77 13.63 3.44 11.18
N TRP A 78 14.93 3.64 11.37
CA TRP A 78 15.95 2.60 11.50
C TRP A 78 16.24 2.36 12.99
N GLU A 79 15.24 1.96 13.76
CA GLU A 79 15.48 1.40 15.11
C GLU A 79 15.97 -0.04 15.03
#